data_AF-A0A101MNQ8-F1
#
_entry.id   AF-A0A101MNQ8-F1
#
_cell.length_a   1.000
_cell.length_b   1.000
_cell.length_c   1.000
_cell.angle_alpha   90.00
_cell.angle_beta   90.00
_cell.angle_gamma   90.00
#
_symmetry.space_group_name_H-M   'P 1'
#
loop_
_entity.id
_entity.type
_entity.pdbx_description
1 polymer ?
#
loop_
_entity_poly.entity_id
_entity_poly.type
_entity_poly.pdbx_seq_one_letter_code
_entity_poly.pdbx_strand_id
1 'polypeptide(L)'
;MFADHPEAPFSIHQFVNRGAESCGKYPGEWFGPSATAKCIQLLSTQSETPQLRVYVTNDTSDVYEDKFAHVSHDGSGRIQPTLILIGTRLGIDNVTPAYWDGLRAALTYPQSVGIAGGRPSASHYFVGAQDCHLFFLDPHTTRPATSYRPDGLYTQEELDSYYTSRLRRIHIKDMDPSMLIGFLIKDEDDLADWKKRIQSTPGQPIVHIFPSQYQSDHGHGRAEALDEVEALDDSDEME
;
A
#
# COMPACT_ATOMS: atom_id res chain seq x y z
N MET A 1 18.47 3.47 -10.59
CA MET A 1 17.13 4.03 -10.36
C MET A 1 16.85 4.39 -8.90
N PHE A 2 17.22 3.55 -7.93
CA PHE A 2 16.94 3.75 -6.49
C PHE A 2 18.14 4.22 -5.65
N ALA A 3 19.25 4.60 -6.28
CA ALA A 3 20.44 5.06 -5.57
C ALA A 3 20.14 6.33 -4.74
N ASP A 4 20.84 6.52 -3.62
CA ASP A 4 20.72 7.69 -2.75
C ASP A 4 21.36 8.94 -3.37
N HIS A 5 20.85 9.39 -4.52
CA HIS A 5 21.35 10.54 -5.25
C HIS A 5 20.20 11.35 -5.87
N PRO A 6 20.22 12.69 -5.85
CA PRO A 6 19.13 13.52 -6.36
C PRO A 6 18.74 13.26 -7.82
N GLU A 7 19.69 12.82 -8.66
CA GLU A 7 19.41 12.52 -10.07
C GLU A 7 18.76 11.14 -10.29
N ALA A 8 18.78 10.26 -9.30
CA ALA A 8 18.14 8.95 -9.42
C ALA A 8 16.61 9.10 -9.23
N PRO A 9 15.78 8.58 -10.17
CA PRO A 9 14.35 8.92 -10.25
C PRO A 9 13.53 8.46 -9.05
N PHE A 10 13.92 7.37 -8.39
CA PHE A 10 13.24 6.82 -7.21
C PHE A 10 14.11 6.92 -5.95
N SER A 11 15.07 7.85 -5.93
CA SER A 11 15.90 8.09 -4.76
C SER A 11 15.10 8.60 -3.57
N ILE A 12 15.63 8.43 -2.36
CA ILE A 12 15.05 9.03 -1.15
C ILE A 12 14.93 10.56 -1.26
N HIS A 13 15.84 11.22 -1.99
CA HIS A 13 15.80 12.66 -2.26
C HIS A 13 14.55 13.04 -3.06
N GLN A 14 14.32 12.36 -4.19
CA GLN A 14 13.13 12.59 -5.02
C GLN A 14 11.85 12.23 -4.27
N PHE A 15 11.86 11.13 -3.52
CA PHE A 15 10.73 10.69 -2.72
C PHE A 15 10.30 11.73 -1.67
N VAL A 16 11.25 12.26 -0.89
CA VAL A 16 10.96 13.28 0.13
C VAL A 16 10.57 14.61 -0.51
N ASN A 17 11.17 15.01 -1.62
CA ASN A 17 10.77 16.21 -2.36
C ASN A 17 9.29 16.15 -2.80
N ARG A 18 8.85 15.01 -3.35
CA ARG A 18 7.43 14.81 -3.71
C ARG A 18 6.53 14.77 -2.48
N GLY A 19 7.02 14.20 -1.37
CA GLY A 19 6.37 14.24 -0.07
C GLY A 19 6.07 15.66 0.40
N ALA A 20 7.05 16.55 0.30
CA ALA A 20 6.92 17.94 0.74
C ALA A 20 5.90 18.69 -0.13
N GLU A 21 6.02 18.56 -1.46
CA GLU A 21 5.15 19.25 -2.42
C GLU A 21 3.68 18.78 -2.37
N SER A 22 3.45 17.48 -2.20
CA SER A 22 2.12 16.88 -2.40
C SER A 22 1.41 16.45 -1.12
N CYS A 23 2.17 16.21 -0.04
CA CYS A 23 1.65 15.69 1.22
C CYS A 23 2.06 16.53 2.43
N GLY A 24 2.84 17.60 2.23
CA GLY A 24 3.39 18.41 3.34
C GLY A 24 4.31 17.61 4.25
N LYS A 25 4.98 16.57 3.73
CA LYS A 25 5.89 15.70 4.47
C LYS A 25 7.36 16.06 4.20
N TYR A 26 8.06 16.48 5.23
CA TYR A 26 9.42 17.02 5.18
C TYR A 26 10.48 15.98 5.60
N PRO A 27 11.76 16.21 5.29
CA PRO A 27 12.84 15.35 5.75
C PRO A 27 12.78 15.12 7.27
N GLY A 28 12.90 13.85 7.68
CA GLY A 28 12.84 13.42 9.09
C GLY A 28 11.43 13.10 9.59
N GLU A 29 10.38 13.41 8.83
CA GLU A 29 9.02 13.02 9.18
C GLU A 29 8.66 11.61 8.71
N TRP A 30 7.68 11.01 9.38
CA TRP A 30 7.15 9.70 9.00
C TRP A 30 6.14 9.81 7.86
N PHE A 31 6.31 8.93 6.86
CA PHE A 31 5.46 8.78 5.69
C PHE A 31 4.54 7.57 5.88
N GLY A 32 3.25 7.82 6.10
CA GLY A 32 2.25 6.77 6.16
C GLY A 32 1.89 6.17 4.79
N PRO A 33 1.05 5.13 4.75
CA PRO A 33 0.62 4.46 3.51
C PRO A 33 0.15 5.42 2.41
N SER A 34 -0.73 6.37 2.74
CA SER A 34 -1.34 7.32 1.79
C SER A 34 -0.31 8.25 1.15
N ALA A 35 0.54 8.86 1.98
CA ALA A 35 1.61 9.74 1.51
C ALA A 35 2.63 8.97 0.67
N THR A 36 2.97 7.76 1.10
CA THR A 36 3.87 6.85 0.36
C THR A 36 3.30 6.50 -1.00
N ALA A 37 2.05 6.07 -1.07
CA ALA A 37 1.38 5.72 -2.33
C ALA A 37 1.34 6.91 -3.29
N LYS A 38 1.05 8.10 -2.77
CA LYS A 38 1.02 9.33 -3.58
C LYS A 38 2.40 9.68 -4.13
N CYS A 39 3.45 9.57 -3.32
CA CYS A 39 4.83 9.78 -3.77
C CYS A 39 5.21 8.80 -4.88
N ILE A 40 4.92 7.51 -4.72
CA ILE A 40 5.19 6.49 -5.74
C ILE A 40 4.46 6.82 -7.04
N GLN A 41 3.18 7.18 -6.98
CA GLN A 41 2.41 7.57 -8.15
C GLN A 41 3.03 8.74 -8.91
N LEU A 42 3.44 9.79 -8.20
CA LEU A 42 4.03 10.99 -8.81
C LEU A 42 5.39 10.71 -9.44
N LEU A 43 6.26 9.96 -8.74
CA LEU A 43 7.57 9.59 -9.27
C LEU A 43 7.45 8.69 -10.50
N SER A 44 6.49 7.77 -10.51
CA SER A 44 6.25 6.87 -11.64
C SER A 44 5.77 7.63 -12.88
N THR A 45 4.91 8.64 -12.71
CA THR A 45 4.45 9.49 -13.83
C THR A 45 5.58 10.31 -14.45
N GLN A 46 6.61 10.65 -13.68
CA GLN A 46 7.75 11.45 -14.15
C GLN A 46 8.90 10.61 -14.70
N SER A 47 8.90 9.31 -14.42
CA SER A 47 9.92 8.39 -14.91
C SER A 47 9.55 7.89 -16.29
N GLU A 48 10.42 8.10 -17.28
CA GLU A 48 10.23 7.56 -18.63
C GLU A 48 10.56 6.06 -18.69
N THR A 49 11.43 5.57 -17.79
CA THR A 49 11.89 4.18 -17.75
C THR A 49 12.09 3.69 -16.30
N PRO A 50 11.37 2.64 -15.85
CA PRO A 50 10.32 1.91 -16.56
C PRO A 50 9.02 2.72 -16.65
N GLN A 51 8.27 2.53 -17.75
CA GLN A 51 6.93 3.08 -17.90
C GLN A 51 5.92 2.26 -17.08
N LEU A 52 5.98 2.42 -15.76
CA LEU A 52 5.04 1.80 -14.83
C LEU A 52 3.90 2.77 -14.53
N ARG A 53 2.66 2.33 -14.66
CA ARG A 53 1.50 3.12 -14.25
C ARG A 53 1.13 2.79 -12.81
N VAL A 54 0.56 3.75 -12.09
CA VAL A 54 0.24 3.57 -10.67
C VAL A 54 -1.19 4.01 -10.38
N TYR A 55 -2.02 3.05 -10.00
CA TYR A 55 -3.38 3.26 -9.52
C TYR A 55 -3.38 3.23 -7.98
N VAL A 56 -3.81 4.32 -7.34
CA VAL A 56 -3.83 4.46 -5.88
C VAL A 56 -5.27 4.58 -5.40
N THR A 57 -5.63 3.86 -4.35
CA THR A 57 -6.93 4.05 -3.66
C THR A 57 -6.83 5.18 -2.64
N ASN A 58 -7.90 5.96 -2.50
CA ASN A 58 -7.95 7.12 -1.58
C ASN A 58 -8.26 6.66 -0.15
N ASP A 59 -7.36 5.89 0.46
CA ASP A 59 -7.49 5.37 1.83
C ASP A 59 -8.67 4.40 2.06
N THR A 60 -9.17 3.81 0.97
CA THR A 60 -10.16 2.74 1.00
C THR A 60 -9.58 1.44 0.43
N SER A 61 -10.19 0.32 0.80
CA SER A 61 -9.94 -0.98 0.18
C SER A 61 -10.67 -1.17 -1.17
N ASP A 62 -11.25 -0.09 -1.71
CA ASP A 62 -12.13 -0.14 -2.87
C ASP A 62 -11.37 0.15 -4.16
N VAL A 63 -11.45 -0.78 -5.09
CA VAL A 63 -10.90 -0.66 -6.44
C VAL A 63 -12.05 -0.51 -7.42
N TYR A 64 -12.04 0.61 -8.15
CA TYR A 64 -13.05 0.90 -9.17
C TYR A 64 -12.50 0.57 -10.55
N GLU A 65 -13.18 -0.34 -11.26
CA GLU A 65 -12.72 -0.87 -12.55
C GLU A 65 -12.62 0.21 -13.62
N ASP A 66 -13.59 1.14 -13.67
CA ASP A 66 -13.58 2.28 -14.59
C ASP A 66 -12.35 3.18 -14.40
N LYS A 67 -12.00 3.50 -13.14
CA LYS A 67 -10.81 4.30 -12.81
C LYS A 67 -9.51 3.54 -13.06
N PHE A 68 -9.48 2.26 -12.71
CA PHE A 68 -8.33 1.41 -13.00
C PHE A 68 -8.10 1.34 -14.52
N ALA A 69 -9.15 1.15 -15.31
CA ALA A 69 -9.07 1.11 -16.77
C ALA A 69 -8.56 2.45 -17.35
N HIS A 70 -9.06 3.58 -16.82
CA HIS A 70 -8.59 4.91 -17.22
C HIS A 70 -7.08 5.11 -16.96
N VAL A 71 -6.56 4.56 -15.86
CA VAL A 71 -5.13 4.65 -15.54
C VAL A 71 -4.31 3.64 -16.32
N SER A 72 -4.77 2.41 -16.49
CA SER A 72 -3.97 1.29 -17.01
C SER A 72 -3.97 1.17 -18.54
N HIS A 73 -5.04 1.58 -19.24
CA HIS A 73 -5.16 1.37 -20.69
C HIS A 73 -4.39 2.40 -21.51
N ASP A 74 -3.65 1.98 -22.53
CA ASP A 74 -3.08 2.87 -23.54
C ASP A 74 -4.10 3.30 -24.62
N GLY A 75 -3.63 4.06 -25.61
CA GLY A 75 -4.47 4.52 -26.73
C GLY A 75 -5.02 3.40 -27.62
N SER A 76 -4.52 2.17 -27.50
CA SER A 76 -5.04 0.98 -28.17
C SER A 76 -6.07 0.22 -27.33
N GLY A 77 -6.29 0.65 -26.08
CA GLY A 77 -7.17 -0.02 -25.15
C GLY A 77 -6.57 -1.26 -24.50
N ARG A 78 -5.24 -1.43 -24.52
CA ARG A 78 -4.55 -2.53 -23.82
C ARG A 78 -4.03 -2.09 -22.47
N ILE A 79 -4.08 -2.99 -21.49
CA ILE A 79 -3.49 -2.77 -20.17
C ILE A 79 -1.97 -2.66 -20.31
N GLN A 80 -1.43 -1.56 -19.80
CA GLN A 80 0.00 -1.41 -19.54
C GLN A 80 0.30 -1.86 -18.10
N PRO A 81 1.52 -2.34 -17.80
CA PRO A 81 1.92 -2.72 -16.46
C PRO A 81 1.54 -1.64 -15.44
N THR A 82 0.60 -1.99 -14.55
CA THR A 82 0.00 -1.06 -13.61
C THR A 82 0.11 -1.61 -12.20
N LEU A 83 0.76 -0.84 -11.34
CA LEU A 83 0.85 -1.09 -9.91
C LEU A 83 -0.39 -0.52 -9.21
N ILE A 84 -1.19 -1.38 -8.63
CA ILE A 84 -2.29 -1.04 -7.72
C ILE A 84 -1.71 -0.90 -6.32
N LEU A 85 -1.92 0.26 -5.69
CA LEU A 85 -1.53 0.56 -4.31
C LEU A 85 -2.77 0.86 -3.47
N ILE A 86 -3.02 0.01 -2.49
CA ILE A 86 -4.20 0.07 -1.62
C ILE A 86 -3.76 0.48 -0.23
N GLY A 87 -3.96 1.76 0.10
CA GLY A 87 -3.79 2.26 1.47
C GLY A 87 -5.02 1.90 2.28
N THR A 88 -4.85 1.12 3.35
CA THR A 88 -6.00 0.67 4.17
C THR A 88 -5.65 0.61 5.65
N ARG A 89 -6.68 0.53 6.48
CA ARG A 89 -6.60 0.28 7.91
C ARG A 89 -7.54 -0.85 8.31
N LEU A 90 -6.98 -2.00 8.66
CA LEU A 90 -7.73 -3.25 8.95
C LEU A 90 -8.01 -3.47 10.44
N GLY A 91 -8.03 -2.40 11.24
CA GLY A 91 -8.27 -2.45 12.68
C GLY A 91 -7.88 -1.17 13.42
N ILE A 92 -8.16 -1.12 14.73
CA ILE A 92 -7.84 0.05 15.57
C ILE A 92 -6.40 -0.08 16.07
N ASP A 93 -6.15 -0.99 17.01
CA ASP A 93 -4.81 -1.20 17.58
C ASP A 93 -4.03 -2.32 16.90
N ASN A 94 -4.76 -3.36 16.49
CA ASN A 94 -4.22 -4.54 15.82
C ASN A 94 -5.12 -4.90 14.64
N VAL A 95 -4.59 -5.67 13.70
CA VAL A 95 -5.37 -6.23 12.59
C VAL A 95 -6.50 -7.10 13.14
N THR A 96 -7.74 -6.78 12.78
CA THR A 96 -8.93 -7.55 13.16
C THR A 96 -8.82 -9.00 12.63
N PRO A 97 -9.06 -10.04 13.47
CA PRO A 97 -8.92 -11.45 13.08
C PRO A 97 -9.67 -11.86 11.81
N ALA A 98 -10.80 -11.23 11.52
CA ALA A 98 -11.59 -11.50 10.32
C ALA A 98 -10.84 -11.24 9.00
N TYR A 99 -9.81 -10.38 9.02
CA TYR A 99 -9.00 -10.04 7.85
C TYR A 99 -7.70 -10.83 7.74
N TRP A 100 -7.39 -11.69 8.73
CA TRP A 100 -6.12 -12.42 8.76
C TRP A 100 -5.97 -13.34 7.55
N ASP A 101 -7.03 -14.03 7.16
CA ASP A 101 -7.03 -14.94 6.02
C ASP A 101 -6.85 -14.16 4.71
N GLY A 102 -7.53 -13.02 4.57
CA GLY A 102 -7.40 -12.12 3.43
C GLY A 102 -5.98 -11.58 3.25
N LEU A 103 -5.33 -11.16 4.34
CA LEU A 103 -3.94 -10.68 4.30
C LEU A 103 -2.95 -11.76 3.90
N ARG A 104 -3.10 -12.97 4.44
CA ARG A 104 -2.24 -14.08 4.07
C ARG A 104 -2.43 -14.46 2.61
N ALA A 105 -3.68 -14.55 2.17
CA ALA A 105 -4.01 -14.84 0.77
C ALA A 105 -3.40 -13.80 -0.18
N ALA A 106 -3.54 -12.51 0.13
CA ALA A 106 -2.98 -11.43 -0.70
C ALA A 106 -1.47 -11.52 -0.92
N LEU A 107 -0.70 -12.02 0.07
CA LEU A 107 0.75 -12.25 -0.07
C LEU A 107 1.09 -13.50 -0.91
N THR A 108 0.12 -14.36 -1.21
CA THR A 108 0.32 -15.57 -2.02
C THR A 108 -0.09 -15.41 -3.48
N TYR A 109 -0.72 -14.29 -3.85
CA TYR A 109 -1.14 -14.05 -5.22
C TYR A 109 0.08 -13.83 -6.13
N PRO A 110 0.09 -14.35 -7.37
CA PRO A 110 1.15 -14.07 -8.34
C PRO A 110 1.33 -12.57 -8.63
N GLN A 111 0.25 -11.80 -8.50
CA GLN A 111 0.25 -10.35 -8.70
C GLN A 111 0.77 -9.58 -7.49
N SER A 112 0.95 -10.23 -6.33
CA SER A 112 1.37 -9.55 -5.11
C SER A 112 2.78 -8.98 -5.26
N VAL A 113 2.94 -7.70 -4.92
CA VAL A 113 4.25 -7.08 -4.70
C VAL A 113 4.44 -6.73 -3.23
N GLY A 114 3.83 -7.50 -2.34
CA GLY A 114 4.02 -7.36 -0.91
C GLY A 114 3.17 -6.26 -0.26
N ILE A 115 3.45 -6.03 1.03
CA ILE A 115 2.75 -5.07 1.87
C ILE A 115 3.80 -4.22 2.58
N ALA A 116 3.72 -2.90 2.46
CA ALA A 116 4.49 -1.99 3.29
C ALA A 116 3.63 -1.55 4.48
N GLY A 117 4.15 -1.65 5.70
CA GLY A 117 3.39 -1.27 6.89
C GLY A 117 4.24 -1.26 8.14
N GLY A 118 3.63 -1.04 9.29
CA GLY A 118 4.34 -0.95 10.57
C GLY A 118 4.13 0.39 11.25
N ARG A 119 4.63 0.47 12.48
CA ARG A 119 4.45 1.65 13.34
C ARG A 119 5.41 2.77 12.92
N PRO A 120 5.15 4.02 13.35
CA PRO A 120 6.13 5.10 13.21
C PRO A 120 7.51 4.66 13.71
N SER A 121 8.54 4.87 12.88
CA SER A 121 9.93 4.45 13.12
C SER A 121 10.18 2.93 13.18
N ALA A 122 9.21 2.11 12.76
CA ALA A 122 9.30 0.65 12.73
C ALA A 122 8.54 0.09 11.51
N SER A 123 8.88 0.57 10.30
CA SER A 123 8.26 0.11 9.05
C SER A 123 8.96 -1.11 8.45
N HIS A 124 8.17 -2.04 7.93
CA HIS A 124 8.63 -3.30 7.36
C HIS A 124 8.00 -3.52 5.99
N TYR A 125 8.65 -4.33 5.17
CA TYR A 125 8.12 -4.74 3.87
C TYR A 125 7.88 -6.25 3.85
N PHE A 126 6.61 -6.63 3.92
CA PHE A 126 6.14 -8.01 3.99
C PHE A 126 6.08 -8.63 2.61
N VAL A 127 6.69 -9.81 2.47
CA VAL A 127 6.90 -10.48 1.18
C VAL A 127 6.28 -11.88 1.12
N GLY A 128 5.75 -12.38 2.23
CA GLY A 128 5.15 -13.72 2.27
C GLY A 128 4.48 -14.02 3.60
N ALA A 129 3.74 -15.13 3.64
CA ALA A 129 3.03 -15.60 4.83
C ALA A 129 3.11 -17.11 4.95
N GLN A 130 3.16 -17.61 6.19
CA GLN A 130 3.01 -19.03 6.53
C GLN A 130 2.33 -19.15 7.88
N ASP A 131 1.29 -19.98 7.97
CA ASP A 131 0.45 -20.11 9.16
C ASP A 131 0.02 -18.74 9.68
N CYS A 132 0.21 -18.43 10.96
CA CYS A 132 -0.09 -17.11 11.53
C CYS A 132 1.09 -16.12 11.47
N HIS A 133 2.12 -16.38 10.66
CA HIS A 133 3.31 -15.54 10.58
C HIS A 133 3.46 -14.88 9.21
N LEU A 134 3.89 -13.62 9.25
CA LEU A 134 4.24 -12.84 8.07
C LEU A 134 5.75 -12.67 8.02
N PHE A 135 6.32 -12.83 6.83
CA PHE A 135 7.75 -12.66 6.59
C PHE A 135 8.04 -11.31 5.97
N PHE A 136 9.10 -10.64 6.41
CA PHE A 136 9.41 -9.28 5.98
C PHE A 136 10.90 -9.00 5.86
N LEU A 137 11.18 -7.98 5.05
CA LEU A 137 12.46 -7.30 4.96
C LEU A 137 12.46 -6.09 5.90
N ASP A 138 13.56 -5.93 6.62
CA ASP A 138 13.72 -4.94 7.68
C ASP A 138 14.75 -3.87 7.24
N PRO A 139 14.31 -2.62 7.00
CA PRO A 139 15.19 -1.54 6.54
C PRO A 139 15.98 -0.87 7.68
N HIS A 140 15.80 -1.24 8.96
CA HIS A 140 16.39 -0.55 10.11
C HIS A 140 17.86 -0.92 10.36
N THR A 141 18.68 -0.92 9.31
CA THR A 141 20.13 -1.07 9.40
C THR A 141 20.77 -0.06 8.46
N THR A 142 21.45 0.93 9.03
CA THR A 142 22.17 1.95 8.25
C THR A 142 23.37 1.33 7.56
N ARG A 143 23.56 1.68 6.28
CA ARG A 143 24.72 1.30 5.47
C ARG A 143 25.34 2.55 4.84
N PRO A 144 26.65 2.54 4.51
CA PRO A 144 27.25 3.60 3.72
C PRO A 144 26.56 3.74 2.36
N ALA A 145 26.39 4.98 1.89
CA ALA A 145 25.82 5.22 0.57
C ALA A 145 26.82 4.81 -0.52
N THR A 146 26.35 4.02 -1.48
CA THR A 146 27.11 3.66 -2.68
C THR A 146 27.25 4.88 -3.60
N SER A 147 28.41 5.07 -4.23
CA SER A 147 28.60 6.18 -5.18
C SER A 147 27.62 6.07 -6.34
N TYR A 148 26.94 7.16 -6.68
CA TYR A 148 26.02 7.17 -7.80
C TYR A 148 26.75 7.08 -9.12
N ARG A 149 26.40 6.05 -9.89
CA ARG A 149 26.92 5.83 -11.25
C ARG A 149 25.72 5.49 -12.15
N PRO A 150 25.19 6.45 -12.94
CA PRO A 150 24.04 6.21 -13.80
C PRO A 150 24.33 5.18 -14.91
N ASP A 151 25.50 5.30 -15.54
CA ASP A 151 25.95 4.42 -16.63
C ASP A 151 27.08 3.46 -16.21
N GLY A 152 27.46 3.48 -14.93
CA GLY A 152 28.57 2.68 -14.41
C GLY A 152 28.10 1.35 -13.83
N LEU A 153 28.96 0.34 -13.93
CA LEU A 153 28.76 -0.93 -13.26
C LEU A 153 29.05 -0.78 -11.77
N TYR A 154 28.24 -1.45 -10.94
CA TYR A 154 28.48 -1.61 -9.51
C TYR A 154 29.30 -2.87 -9.28
N THR A 155 30.17 -2.85 -8.27
CA THR A 155 30.89 -4.06 -7.86
C THR A 155 29.93 -5.07 -7.23
N GLN A 156 30.31 -6.35 -7.20
CA GLN A 156 29.48 -7.36 -6.54
C GLN A 156 29.26 -7.04 -5.06
N GLU A 157 30.27 -6.51 -4.38
CA GLU A 157 30.18 -6.11 -2.97
C GLU A 157 29.19 -4.96 -2.75
N GLU A 158 29.16 -3.98 -3.66
CA GLU A 158 28.17 -2.90 -3.64
C GLU A 158 26.75 -3.46 -3.86
N LEU A 159 26.58 -4.38 -4.81
CA LEU A 159 25.28 -5.01 -5.09
C LEU A 159 24.81 -5.88 -3.93
N ASP A 160 25.69 -6.69 -3.33
CA ASP A 160 25.41 -7.53 -2.17
C ASP A 160 24.94 -6.69 -0.96
N SER A 161 25.28 -5.40 -0.93
CA SER A 161 24.76 -4.46 0.07
C SER A 161 23.26 -4.14 -0.08
N TYR A 162 22.63 -4.48 -1.21
CA TYR A 162 21.18 -4.33 -1.43
C TYR A 162 20.42 -5.66 -1.30
N TYR A 163 21.12 -6.77 -1.09
CA TYR A 163 20.53 -8.08 -0.83
C TYR A 163 20.63 -8.46 0.64
N THR A 164 19.69 -9.26 1.11
CA THR A 164 19.73 -9.85 2.45
C THR A 164 19.32 -11.31 2.38
N SER A 165 20.09 -12.18 3.03
CA SER A 165 19.71 -13.57 3.29
C SER A 165 18.88 -13.73 4.57
N ARG A 166 18.72 -12.64 5.34
CA ARG A 166 17.96 -12.63 6.59
C ARG A 166 16.52 -12.24 6.32
N LEU A 167 15.66 -13.24 6.30
CA LEU A 167 14.22 -13.06 6.30
C LEU A 167 13.72 -13.09 7.75
N ARG A 168 13.03 -12.02 8.19
CA ARG A 168 12.44 -11.95 9.53
C ARG A 168 10.97 -12.35 9.48
N ARG A 169 10.40 -12.70 10.63
CA ARG A 169 8.97 -13.02 10.76
C ARG A 169 8.35 -12.38 12.00
N ILE A 170 7.09 -12.00 11.91
CA ILE A 170 6.25 -11.60 13.05
C ILE A 170 4.94 -12.39 13.02
N HIS A 171 4.26 -12.47 14.15
CA HIS A 171 2.91 -13.00 14.18
C HIS A 171 1.94 -11.95 13.61
N ILE A 172 0.91 -12.37 12.86
CA ILE A 172 -0.03 -11.47 12.18
C ILE A 172 -0.76 -10.52 13.14
N LYS A 173 -0.98 -10.95 14.38
CA LYS A 173 -1.54 -10.13 15.46
C LYS A 173 -0.69 -8.89 15.80
N ASP A 174 0.62 -8.96 15.59
CA ASP A 174 1.58 -7.91 15.94
C ASP A 174 1.83 -6.95 14.75
N MET A 175 1.17 -7.21 13.61
CA MET A 175 1.17 -6.34 12.44
C MET A 175 0.38 -5.07 12.72
N ASP A 176 0.90 -3.92 12.29
CA ASP A 176 0.18 -2.65 12.36
C ASP A 176 -1.06 -2.70 11.44
N PRO A 177 -2.24 -2.25 11.89
CA PRO A 177 -3.44 -2.31 11.07
C PRO A 177 -3.38 -1.34 9.88
N SER A 178 -2.53 -0.31 9.89
CA SER A 178 -2.34 0.62 8.78
C SER A 178 -1.23 0.13 7.84
N MET A 179 -1.59 -0.06 6.57
CA MET A 179 -0.66 -0.64 5.60
C MET A 179 -0.97 -0.21 4.17
N LEU A 180 0.02 -0.41 3.30
CA LEU A 180 -0.04 -0.23 1.86
C LEU A 180 0.15 -1.57 1.19
N ILE A 181 -0.90 -2.09 0.55
CA ILE A 181 -0.89 -3.39 -0.14
C ILE A 181 -0.67 -3.14 -1.63
N GLY A 182 0.28 -3.85 -2.24
CA GLY A 182 0.62 -3.68 -3.65
C GLY A 182 0.28 -4.89 -4.51
N PHE A 183 -0.31 -4.65 -5.68
CA PHE A 183 -0.50 -5.65 -6.73
C PHE A 183 -0.04 -5.13 -8.09
N LEU A 184 0.74 -5.91 -8.84
CA LEU A 184 1.16 -5.59 -10.20
C LEU A 184 0.29 -6.37 -11.20
N ILE A 185 -0.43 -5.63 -12.05
CA ILE A 185 -1.23 -6.17 -13.15
C ILE A 185 -0.49 -5.88 -14.45
N LYS A 186 -0.01 -6.91 -15.16
CA LYS A 186 0.76 -6.73 -16.40
C LYS A 186 -0.12 -6.66 -17.65
N ASP A 187 -1.23 -7.40 -17.64
CA ASP A 187 -2.15 -7.56 -18.77
C ASP A 187 -3.58 -7.91 -18.29
N GLU A 188 -4.47 -8.15 -19.25
CA GLU A 188 -5.87 -8.49 -19.03
C GLU A 188 -6.06 -9.84 -18.34
N ASP A 189 -5.18 -10.82 -18.61
CA ASP A 189 -5.24 -12.15 -18.00
C ASP A 189 -4.83 -12.07 -16.51
N ASP A 190 -3.80 -11.29 -16.20
CA ASP A 190 -3.39 -10.97 -14.83
C ASP A 190 -4.52 -10.31 -14.04
N LEU A 191 -5.24 -9.35 -14.67
CA LEU A 191 -6.37 -8.68 -14.04
C LEU A 191 -7.50 -9.68 -13.73
N ALA A 192 -7.85 -10.53 -14.70
CA ALA A 192 -8.90 -11.53 -14.52
C ALA A 192 -8.55 -12.55 -13.42
N ASP A 193 -7.30 -13.03 -13.38
CA ASP A 193 -6.81 -13.94 -12.33
C ASP A 193 -6.82 -13.27 -10.96
N TRP A 194 -6.35 -12.01 -10.86
CA TRP A 194 -6.38 -11.25 -9.61
C TRP A 194 -7.79 -11.06 -9.07
N LYS A 195 -8.75 -10.66 -9.92
CA LYS A 195 -10.18 -10.53 -9.55
C LYS A 195 -10.74 -11.85 -9.02
N LYS A 196 -10.46 -12.95 -9.72
CA LYS A 196 -10.90 -14.29 -9.32
C LYS A 196 -10.35 -14.69 -7.96
N ARG A 197 -9.06 -14.42 -7.70
CA ARG A 197 -8.41 -14.73 -6.42
C ARG A 197 -9.03 -13.96 -5.26
N ILE A 198 -9.26 -12.67 -5.44
CA ILE A 198 -9.93 -11.83 -4.43
C ILE A 198 -11.31 -12.39 -4.10
N GLN A 199 -12.10 -12.74 -5.10
CA GLN A 199 -13.46 -13.29 -4.91
C GLN A 199 -13.45 -14.69 -4.28
N SER A 200 -12.43 -15.50 -4.55
CA SER A 200 -12.31 -16.87 -4.02
C SER A 200 -11.73 -16.97 -2.62
N THR A 201 -11.24 -15.86 -2.06
CA THR A 201 -10.54 -15.88 -0.78
C THR A 201 -11.54 -16.03 0.37
N PRO A 202 -11.36 -17.03 1.24
CA PRO A 202 -12.25 -17.24 2.38
C PRO A 202 -12.09 -16.12 3.41
N GLY A 203 -13.18 -15.83 4.14
CA GLY A 203 -13.19 -14.81 5.19
C GLY A 203 -13.70 -13.46 4.70
N GLN A 204 -13.39 -12.40 5.46
CA GLN A 204 -13.76 -11.04 5.08
C GLN A 204 -12.78 -10.51 4.03
N PRO A 205 -13.27 -10.04 2.86
CA PRO A 205 -12.40 -9.50 1.83
C PRO A 205 -11.71 -8.22 2.33
N ILE A 206 -10.42 -8.11 2.03
CA ILE A 206 -9.61 -6.91 2.32
C ILE A 206 -9.51 -5.95 1.13
N VAL A 207 -10.03 -6.36 -0.03
CA VAL A 207 -10.14 -5.56 -1.26
C VAL A 207 -11.53 -5.78 -1.82
N HIS A 208 -12.22 -4.69 -2.17
CA HIS A 208 -13.53 -4.73 -2.81
C HIS A 208 -13.41 -4.16 -4.22
N ILE A 209 -14.04 -4.82 -5.19
CA ILE A 209 -13.96 -4.42 -6.61
C ILE A 209 -15.35 -3.99 -7.06
N PHE A 210 -15.44 -2.77 -7.57
CA PHE A 210 -16.69 -2.17 -8.04
C PHE A 210 -16.59 -1.76 -9.50
N PRO A 211 -17.67 -1.91 -10.30
CA PRO A 211 -17.64 -1.51 -11.71
C PRO A 211 -17.40 -0.02 -11.92
N SER A 212 -18.04 0.82 -11.10
CA SER A 212 -17.91 2.28 -11.14
C SER A 212 -18.22 2.91 -9.78
N GLN A 213 -17.61 4.06 -9.52
CA GLN A 213 -17.86 4.84 -8.30
C GLN A 213 -19.29 5.41 -8.22
N TYR A 214 -19.95 5.59 -9.36
CA TYR A 214 -21.28 6.23 -9.43
C TYR A 214 -22.46 5.33 -9.05
N GLN A 215 -22.23 4.06 -8.68
CA GLN A 215 -23.30 3.13 -8.30
C GLN A 215 -23.49 2.96 -6.78
N SER A 216 -22.81 3.73 -5.94
CA SER A 216 -23.13 3.77 -4.50
C SER A 216 -24.27 4.75 -4.22
N ASP A 217 -25.50 4.36 -4.56
CA ASP A 217 -26.71 4.91 -3.93
C ASP A 217 -27.45 3.79 -3.19
N HIS A 218 -27.98 4.14 -2.01
CA HIS A 218 -28.54 3.32 -0.91
C HIS A 218 -27.48 2.72 0.04
N GLY A 219 -27.21 3.21 1.26
CA GLY A 219 -28.08 3.91 2.21
C GLY A 219 -28.97 2.91 2.95
N HIS A 220 -28.50 2.31 4.05
CA HIS A 220 -29.26 1.66 5.15
C HIS A 220 -28.29 1.33 6.30
N GLY A 221 -28.10 2.23 7.26
CA GLY A 221 -27.32 1.90 8.46
C GLY A 221 -26.81 3.06 9.32
N ARG A 222 -27.07 4.31 8.94
CA ARG A 222 -26.58 5.48 9.69
C ARG A 222 -27.64 6.51 10.08
N ALA A 223 -28.91 6.23 9.83
CA ALA A 223 -30.02 7.13 10.22
C ALA A 223 -30.67 6.75 11.55
N GLU A 224 -30.54 5.50 12.03
CA GLU A 224 -31.24 5.03 13.24
C GLU A 224 -30.40 5.14 14.54
N ALA A 225 -29.12 5.53 14.46
CA ALA A 225 -28.25 5.59 15.64
C ALA A 225 -28.03 7.00 16.20
N LEU A 226 -28.79 8.00 15.71
CA LEU A 226 -28.68 9.40 16.16
C LEU A 226 -29.88 9.87 17.00
N ASP A 227 -30.86 9.01 17.27
CA ASP A 227 -32.11 9.39 17.95
C ASP A 227 -32.24 8.85 19.40
N GLU A 228 -31.16 8.30 19.99
CA GLU A 228 -31.15 7.84 21.39
C GLU A 228 -30.00 8.47 22.20
N VAL A 229 -29.89 9.80 22.17
CA VAL A 229 -29.11 10.53 23.19
C VAL A 229 -30.01 11.56 23.85
N GLU A 230 -30.84 11.10 24.79
CA GLU A 230 -31.45 12.00 25.78
C GLU A 230 -30.32 12.60 26.62
N ALA A 231 -30.15 13.92 26.53
CA ALA A 231 -29.30 14.66 27.44
C ALA A 231 -29.95 14.62 28.83
N LEU A 232 -29.39 13.83 29.74
CA LEU A 232 -29.67 13.97 31.16
C LEU A 232 -29.09 15.31 31.61
N ASP A 233 -29.99 16.27 31.75
CA ASP A 233 -29.79 17.55 32.41
C ASP A 233 -29.67 17.27 33.92
N ASP A 234 -28.45 17.45 34.44
CA ASP A 234 -28.19 17.53 35.89
C ASP A 234 -28.56 18.93 36.37
N SER A 235 -29.86 19.17 36.55
CA SER A 235 -30.38 20.20 37.43
C SER A 235 -31.54 19.63 38.22
N ASP A 236 -31.24 19.20 39.45
CA ASP A 236 -32.07 19.63 40.58
C ASP A 236 -31.28 19.59 41.89
N GLU A 237 -31.36 20.73 42.56
CA GLU A 237 -30.78 21.12 43.83
C GLU A 237 -31.45 20.45 45.05
N MET A 238 -30.70 20.44 46.15
CA MET A 238 -31.16 20.54 47.56
C MET A 238 -32.00 19.41 48.17
N GLU A 239 -31.39 18.70 49.12
CA GLU A 239 -31.71 18.79 50.57
C GLU A 239 -30.53 18.32 51.44
#